data_AF-A0A653BNC7-F1
#
_entry.id   AF-A0A653BNC7-F1
#
_cell.length_a   1.000
_cell.length_b   1.000
_cell.length_c   1.000
_cell.angle_alpha   90.00
_cell.angle_beta   90.00
_cell.angle_gamma   90.00
#
_symmetry.space_group_name_H-M   'P 1'
#
loop_
_entity.id
_entity.type
_entity.pdbx_description
1 polymer ?
#
loop_
_entity_poly.entity_id
_entity_poly.type
_entity_poly.pdbx_seq_one_letter_code
_entity_poly.pdbx_strand_id
1 'polypeptide(L)'
;MSLLAQELSLKMRSTILKDAVIKSNSWLESCIVGWRCCVGKWVRMEGTTVLGEDVIVKDEMYINGGQVLPHKSIATSVPEPQIIM
;
A
#
# COMPACT_ATOMS: atom_id res chain seq x y z
N MET A 1 3.39 -16.38 -14.91
CA MET A 1 4.42 -15.91 -13.95
C MET A 1 3.87 -15.02 -12.82
N SER A 2 2.55 -14.79 -12.71
CA SER A 2 1.95 -13.84 -11.75
C SER A 2 1.55 -14.43 -10.38
N LEU A 3 1.66 -15.75 -10.16
CA LEU A 3 1.19 -16.41 -8.93
C LEU A 3 2.26 -16.48 -7.82
N LEU A 4 3.54 -16.61 -8.16
CA LEU A 4 4.63 -16.77 -7.17
C LEU A 4 4.94 -15.50 -6.35
N ALA A 5 4.68 -14.31 -6.89
CA ALA A 5 4.90 -13.06 -6.15
C ALA A 5 3.82 -12.78 -5.09
N GLN A 6 2.68 -13.47 -5.15
CA GLN A 6 1.58 -13.28 -4.20
C GLN A 6 1.72 -14.10 -2.91
N GLU A 7 2.56 -15.15 -2.87
CA GLU A 7 2.66 -16.04 -1.71
C GLU A 7 3.25 -15.38 -0.46
N LEU A 8 3.95 -14.26 -0.60
CA LEU A 8 4.61 -13.57 0.52
C LEU A 8 3.89 -12.32 1.00
N SER A 9 2.85 -11.85 0.30
CA SER A 9 2.16 -10.60 0.67
C SER A 9 0.73 -10.88 1.09
N LEU A 10 0.47 -10.74 2.38
CA LEU A 10 -0.81 -11.10 3.00
C LEU A 10 -1.79 -9.94 2.88
N LYS A 11 -3.02 -10.26 2.43
CA LYS A 11 -4.06 -9.28 2.12
C LYS A 11 -5.35 -9.66 2.83
N MET A 12 -5.67 -8.94 3.91
CA MET A 12 -6.89 -9.16 4.69
C MET A 12 -7.85 -8.00 4.45
N ARG A 13 -9.06 -8.29 3.97
CA ARG A 13 -10.13 -7.28 3.74
C ARG A 13 -9.64 -6.05 2.95
N SER A 14 -8.85 -6.26 1.90
CA SER A 14 -8.24 -5.18 1.12
C SER A 14 -8.60 -5.28 -0.35
N THR A 15 -8.82 -4.12 -0.98
CA THR A 15 -9.09 -4.00 -2.42
C THR A 15 -7.84 -3.51 -3.12
N ILE A 16 -7.42 -4.20 -4.18
CA ILE A 16 -6.27 -3.83 -4.99
C ILE A 16 -6.75 -3.64 -6.41
N LEU A 17 -6.59 -2.41 -6.92
CA LEU A 17 -7.04 -2.04 -8.25
C LEU A 17 -6.02 -2.48 -9.32
N LYS A 18 -6.43 -2.35 -10.58
CA LYS A 18 -5.68 -2.82 -11.74
C LYS A 18 -4.29 -2.16 -11.81
N ASP A 19 -3.30 -2.94 -12.23
CA ASP A 19 -1.91 -2.55 -12.44
C ASP A 19 -1.16 -2.11 -11.17
N ALA A 20 -1.75 -2.29 -9.98
CA ALA A 20 -1.05 -2.11 -8.72
C ALA A 20 -0.09 -3.28 -8.45
N VAL A 21 1.09 -2.96 -7.95
CA VAL A 21 2.14 -3.93 -7.60
C VAL A 21 2.38 -3.90 -6.10
N ILE A 22 2.25 -5.04 -5.44
CA ILE A 22 2.62 -5.22 -4.04
C ILE A 22 3.86 -6.11 -4.02
N LYS A 23 4.99 -5.60 -3.53
CA LYS A 23 6.20 -6.42 -3.39
C LYS A 23 6.11 -7.33 -2.16
N SER A 24 7.05 -8.28 -2.08
CA SER A 24 7.06 -9.38 -1.12
C SER A 24 7.09 -8.94 0.35
N ASN A 25 6.55 -9.79 1.22
CA ASN A 25 6.56 -9.65 2.67
C ASN A 25 5.83 -8.41 3.20
N SER A 26 4.90 -7.86 2.42
CA SER A 26 4.08 -6.72 2.81
C SER A 26 2.73 -7.19 3.35
N TRP A 27 2.28 -6.53 4.41
CA TRP A 27 1.02 -6.79 5.10
C TRP A 27 0.01 -5.69 4.79
N LEU A 28 -1.10 -6.05 4.17
CA LEU A 28 -2.19 -5.13 3.85
C LEU A 28 -3.46 -5.59 4.56
N GLU A 29 -3.96 -4.78 5.49
CA GLU A 29 -5.21 -5.04 6.19
C GLU A 29 -6.17 -3.85 6.10
N SER A 30 -7.43 -4.06 5.71
CA SER A 30 -8.43 -2.99 5.60
C SER A 30 -7.94 -1.80 4.75
N CYS A 31 -7.42 -2.06 3.55
CA CYS A 31 -6.83 -1.04 2.69
C CYS A 31 -7.47 -0.99 1.30
N ILE A 32 -7.38 0.17 0.65
CA ILE A 32 -7.65 0.34 -0.78
C ILE A 32 -6.36 0.80 -1.45
N VAL A 33 -5.86 -0.01 -2.38
CA VAL A 33 -4.69 0.35 -3.21
C VAL A 33 -5.19 0.77 -4.59
N GLY A 34 -4.98 2.05 -4.91
CA GLY A 34 -5.33 2.67 -6.20
C GLY A 34 -4.66 2.05 -7.42
N TRP A 35 -5.09 2.48 -8.61
CA TRP A 35 -4.52 2.02 -9.89
C TRP A 35 -3.05 2.40 -10.01
N ARG A 36 -2.24 1.53 -10.64
CA ARG A 36 -0.81 1.77 -10.92
C ARG A 36 0.06 2.06 -9.69
N CYS A 37 -0.44 1.81 -8.48
CA CYS A 37 0.35 1.99 -7.26
C CYS A 37 1.47 0.96 -7.15
N CYS A 38 2.56 1.34 -6.48
CA CYS A 38 3.63 0.41 -6.12
C CYS A 38 3.83 0.42 -4.60
N VAL A 39 3.51 -0.69 -3.94
CA VAL A 39 3.81 -0.90 -2.53
C VAL A 39 5.12 -1.68 -2.39
N GLY A 40 6.06 -1.10 -1.65
CA GLY A 40 7.37 -1.65 -1.37
C GLY A 40 7.36 -3.00 -0.65
N LYS A 41 8.55 -3.55 -0.39
CA LYS A 41 8.75 -4.76 0.43
C LYS A 41 8.61 -4.42 1.91
N TRP A 42 8.16 -5.38 2.72
CA TRP A 42 8.08 -5.21 4.18
C TRP A 42 7.24 -4.00 4.62
N VAL A 43 6.25 -3.63 3.81
CA VAL A 43 5.34 -2.54 4.12
C VAL A 43 4.17 -3.07 4.93
N ARG A 44 3.79 -2.37 6.00
CA ARG A 44 2.56 -2.63 6.74
C ARG A 44 1.58 -1.48 6.51
N MET A 45 0.41 -1.79 5.97
CA MET A 45 -0.69 -0.84 5.80
C MET A 45 -1.92 -1.36 6.54
N GLU A 46 -2.50 -0.51 7.39
CA GLU A 46 -3.70 -0.81 8.16
C GLU A 46 -4.56 0.44 8.42
N GLY A 47 -5.63 0.30 9.22
CA GLY A 47 -6.39 1.45 9.73
C GLY A 47 -7.27 2.16 8.72
N THR A 48 -7.73 1.50 7.65
CA THR A 48 -8.48 2.16 6.54
C THR A 48 -7.57 3.08 5.73
N THR A 49 -6.40 2.58 5.34
CA THR A 49 -5.49 3.30 4.44
C THR A 49 -6.00 3.25 3.01
N VAL A 50 -6.02 4.39 2.33
CA VAL A 50 -6.44 4.55 0.93
C VAL A 50 -5.32 5.21 0.14
N LEU A 51 -4.87 4.54 -0.92
CA LEU A 51 -3.93 5.11 -1.89
C LEU A 51 -4.69 5.57 -3.13
N GLY A 52 -4.50 6.83 -3.53
CA GLY A 52 -4.90 7.35 -4.84
C GLY A 52 -4.17 6.65 -5.99
N GLU A 53 -4.41 7.10 -7.23
CA GLU A 53 -3.71 6.58 -8.40
C GLU A 53 -2.20 6.87 -8.35
N ASP A 54 -1.38 5.92 -8.81
CA ASP A 54 0.07 6.12 -9.03
C ASP A 54 0.81 6.57 -7.77
N VAL A 55 0.43 5.99 -6.63
CA VAL A 55 1.12 6.20 -5.36
C VAL A 55 2.23 5.17 -5.20
N ILE A 56 3.41 5.64 -4.81
CA ILE A 56 4.58 4.80 -4.53
C ILE A 56 4.82 4.79 -3.02
N VAL A 57 4.66 3.63 -2.38
CA VAL A 57 5.08 3.43 -1.00
C VAL A 57 6.45 2.76 -1.01
N LYS A 58 7.45 3.39 -0.40
CA LYS A 58 8.81 2.84 -0.30
C LYS A 58 8.82 1.56 0.55
N ASP A 59 9.92 0.82 0.46
CA ASP A 59 10.13 -0.39 1.27
C ASP A 59 10.16 -0.01 2.76
N GLU A 60 9.78 -0.94 3.65
CA GLU A 60 9.86 -0.83 5.12
C GLU A 60 9.00 0.29 5.74
N MET A 61 7.92 0.69 5.06
CA MET A 61 7.00 1.72 5.56
C MET A 61 5.88 1.13 6.42
N TYR A 62 5.49 1.87 7.46
CA TYR A 62 4.26 1.65 8.22
C TYR A 62 3.25 2.75 7.93
N ILE A 63 2.01 2.40 7.57
CA ILE A 63 0.92 3.35 7.29
C ILE A 63 -0.33 2.91 8.03
N ASN A 64 -0.86 3.77 8.89
CA ASN A 64 -2.07 3.54 9.68
C ASN A 64 -3.09 4.64 9.40
N GLY A 65 -4.16 4.30 8.67
CA GLY A 65 -5.23 5.24 8.32
C GLY A 65 -4.82 6.38 7.40
N GLY A 66 -3.81 6.17 6.55
CA GLY A 66 -3.35 7.20 5.61
C GLY A 66 -4.30 7.37 4.43
N GLN A 67 -4.69 8.61 4.13
CA GLN A 67 -5.42 8.96 2.90
C GLN A 67 -4.46 9.68 1.95
N VAL A 68 -3.92 8.97 0.96
CA VAL A 68 -2.85 9.47 0.10
C VAL A 68 -3.43 9.95 -1.22
N LEU A 69 -3.18 11.21 -1.57
CA LEU A 69 -3.59 11.75 -2.86
C LEU A 69 -2.83 11.10 -4.03
N PRO A 70 -3.34 11.19 -5.27
CA PRO A 70 -2.67 10.65 -6.45
C PRO A 70 -1.27 11.23 -6.68
N HIS A 71 -0.41 10.44 -7.34
CA HIS A 71 0.94 10.82 -7.76
C HIS A 71 1.88 11.20 -6.59
N LYS A 72 1.75 10.51 -5.46
CA LYS A 72 2.58 10.72 -4.26
C LYS A 72 3.56 9.61 -4.04
N SER A 73 4.68 9.94 -3.40
CA SER A 73 5.67 8.97 -2.94
C SER A 73 5.78 9.04 -1.41
N ILE A 74 5.45 7.96 -0.72
CA ILE A 74 5.61 7.81 0.74
C ILE A 74 6.98 7.21 1.03
N ALA A 75 7.86 8.00 1.63
CA ALA A 75 9.19 7.59 2.07
C ALA A 75 9.38 7.70 3.60
N THR A 76 8.30 7.95 4.33
CA THR A 76 8.29 8.04 5.79
C THR A 76 7.01 7.42 6.32
N SER A 77 7.12 6.69 7.43
CA SER A 77 5.97 6.05 8.07
C SER A 77 4.94 7.07 8.57
N VAL A 78 3.68 6.65 8.54
CA VAL A 78 2.49 7.41 8.89
C VAL A 78 1.80 6.66 10.02
N PRO A 79 2.20 6.86 11.29
CA PRO A 79 1.67 6.11 12.43
C PRO A 79 0.26 6.55 12.84
N GLU A 80 -0.08 7.80 12.54
CA GLU A 80 -1.37 8.42 12.87
C GLU A 80 -2.15 8.74 11.58
N PRO A 81 -3.49 8.55 11.60
CA PRO A 81 -4.35 8.85 10.46
C PRO A 81 -4.21 10.29 10.00
N GLN A 82 -3.96 10.48 8.71
CA GLN A 82 -3.82 11.80 8.10
C GLN A 82 -4.02 11.77 6.60
N ILE A 83 -4.29 12.94 6.02
CA ILE A 83 -4.32 13.15 4.58
C ILE A 83 -2.91 13.55 4.12
N ILE A 84 -2.34 12.79 3.19
CA ILE A 84 -1.05 13.11 2.56
C ILE A 84 -1.31 13.75 1.21
N MET A 85 -0.95 15.04 1.12
CA MET A 85 -1.28 15.92 -0.01
C MET A 85 -0.27 15.96 -1.13
#